data_AF-A0AAD7NQX6-F1
#
_entry.id   AF-A0AAD7NQX6-F1
#
_cell.length_a   1.000
_cell.length_b   1.000
_cell.length_c   1.000
_cell.angle_alpha   90.00
_cell.angle_beta   90.00
_cell.angle_gamma   90.00
#
_symmetry.space_group_name_H-M   'P 1'
#
loop_
_entity.id
_entity.type
_entity.pdbx_description
1 polymer ?
#
loop_
_entity_poly.entity_id
_entity_poly.type
_entity_poly.pdbx_seq_one_letter_code
_entity_poly.pdbx_strand_id
1 'polypeptide(L)'
;MALEFIATPFIDSAADLSFSRIGAVSADSVKIAQKETEPANSWRNGPALAFSQESDWVNTVKSLASGPVPLTNVCAAATFLPFLNLTVPDALADENRTITSGPFTFRTFPDSRLSTGSHFRFVASSCITPNFPYVPLHGRTIKGFDLLANYLFPATTAIDPVAPADSDVPVQIGDTQEAYRRLYRRNYQSKSFKKIYERLPIFHTYDDHEIKNNFAGNGNDSMPPFPNASNAFKIYNADANYDSLADHHYYNFRYGDAAFFVLDTRRYRIPGTEETPGTMLGEKQLAALHSWLAHANGTSSFKFIVSSVPFTSLWGHDAATDSWAGFPAEKAALLDALHSVPNVVILSGDRHEFASIEFNTPHMHTVREYSTSPLSMFDIPFYRTLRMHSEETVPQNHTQMVMSEEGPVYTVQTEEVPKERVVKYIARGNVKWCVLFFKLLATLTPLIQVDVRELVRKPRKAAIIQALGVFVTYGYQGRVQPIGIQTQVPGFNVDF
;
A
#
# COMPACT_ATOMS: atom_id res chain seq x y z
N MET A 1 3.91 27.82 9.44
CA MET A 1 3.02 26.67 9.65
C MET A 1 1.55 27.10 9.67
N ALA A 2 1.04 27.77 10.72
CA ALA A 2 -0.36 28.22 10.79
C ALA A 2 -0.78 29.16 9.65
N LEU A 3 0.07 30.12 9.25
CA LEU A 3 -0.25 31.05 8.15
C LEU A 3 -0.36 30.36 6.78
N GLU A 4 0.39 29.30 6.50
CA GLU A 4 0.30 28.53 5.25
C GLU A 4 -0.92 27.59 5.26
N PHE A 5 -1.26 27.00 6.41
CA PHE A 5 -2.50 26.26 6.58
C PHE A 5 -3.75 27.15 6.58
N ILE A 6 -3.61 28.47 6.78
CA ILE A 6 -4.70 29.45 6.72
C ILE A 6 -4.77 30.14 5.34
N ALA A 7 -3.62 30.39 4.68
CA ALA A 7 -3.53 31.08 3.38
C ALA A 7 -3.46 30.13 2.16
N THR A 8 -3.06 28.89 2.37
CA THR A 8 -2.88 27.85 1.33
C THR A 8 -3.60 26.53 1.65
N PRO A 9 -4.63 26.47 2.51
CA PRO A 9 -5.42 25.27 2.50
C PRO A 9 -6.29 25.33 1.22
N PHE A 10 -6.41 24.23 0.50
CA PHE A 10 -7.56 24.01 -0.39
C PHE A 10 -7.56 24.59 -1.83
N ILE A 11 -6.43 24.70 -2.54
CA ILE A 11 -6.47 24.92 -3.99
C ILE A 11 -5.71 23.80 -4.75
N ASP A 12 -6.15 22.57 -4.56
CA ASP A 12 -5.93 21.51 -5.55
C ASP A 12 -7.22 21.42 -6.39
N SER A 13 -7.41 22.41 -7.26
CA SER A 13 -8.58 22.51 -8.14
C SER A 13 -8.61 21.36 -9.14
N ALA A 14 -9.81 20.94 -9.55
CA ALA A 14 -9.97 19.96 -10.62
C ALA A 14 -9.40 20.45 -11.96
N ALA A 15 -9.43 21.77 -12.20
CA ALA A 15 -8.97 22.39 -13.44
C ALA A 15 -7.45 22.32 -13.66
N ASP A 16 -6.67 22.10 -12.60
CA ASP A 16 -5.21 22.12 -12.64
C ASP A 16 -4.59 20.71 -12.67
N LEU A 17 -5.40 19.66 -12.71
CA LEU A 17 -4.92 18.28 -12.71
C LEU A 17 -5.22 17.57 -14.03
N SER A 18 -4.16 17.35 -14.80
CA SER A 18 -4.13 16.34 -15.86
C SER A 18 -3.11 15.26 -15.51
N PHE A 19 -3.52 14.01 -15.64
CA PHE A 19 -2.62 12.87 -15.54
C PHE A 19 -3.15 11.70 -16.36
N SER A 20 -2.22 10.84 -16.78
CA SER A 20 -2.55 9.50 -17.23
C SER A 20 -1.60 8.52 -16.56
N ARG A 21 -2.10 7.32 -16.24
CA ARG A 21 -1.28 6.26 -15.66
C ARG A 21 -1.73 4.89 -16.11
N ILE A 22 -0.79 3.95 -16.06
CA ILE A 22 -1.06 2.55 -16.28
C ILE A 22 -1.70 1.95 -15.02
N GLY A 23 -2.83 1.28 -15.21
CA GLY A 23 -3.56 0.51 -14.20
C GLY A 23 -3.26 -0.99 -14.32
N ALA A 24 -4.31 -1.83 -14.25
CA ALA A 24 -4.25 -3.27 -14.47
C ALA A 24 -3.58 -3.61 -15.80
N VAL A 25 -2.55 -4.45 -15.77
CA VAL A 25 -1.84 -4.93 -16.95
C VAL A 25 -1.85 -6.45 -16.94
N SER A 26 -2.50 -7.08 -17.91
CA SER A 26 -2.47 -8.54 -18.09
C SER A 26 -1.51 -8.91 -19.24
N ALA A 27 -1.51 -10.17 -19.65
CA ALA A 27 -0.74 -10.63 -20.81
C ALA A 27 -1.20 -10.01 -22.13
N ASP A 28 -2.47 -9.65 -22.22
CA ASP A 28 -3.17 -9.27 -23.45
C ASP A 28 -4.03 -8.00 -23.33
N SER A 29 -4.03 -7.36 -22.16
CA SER A 29 -4.87 -6.19 -21.90
C SER A 29 -4.23 -5.21 -20.92
N VAL A 30 -4.63 -3.95 -21.03
CA VAL A 30 -4.21 -2.87 -20.13
C VAL A 30 -5.39 -1.97 -19.81
N LYS A 31 -5.48 -1.51 -18.56
CA LYS A 31 -6.31 -0.39 -18.13
C LYS A 31 -5.47 0.87 -18.08
N ILE A 32 -5.97 1.95 -18.65
CA ILE A 32 -5.34 3.27 -18.60
C ILE A 32 -6.31 4.19 -17.87
N ALA A 33 -5.87 4.77 -16.76
CA ALA A 33 -6.63 5.80 -16.05
C ALA A 33 -6.17 7.17 -16.52
N GLN A 34 -7.12 8.01 -16.94
CA GLN A 34 -6.84 9.31 -17.53
C GLN A 34 -7.76 10.39 -16.97
N LYS A 35 -7.17 11.55 -16.69
CA LYS A 35 -7.84 12.80 -16.38
C LYS A 35 -7.27 13.91 -17.25
N GLU A 36 -8.13 14.58 -17.99
CA GLU A 36 -7.78 15.73 -18.85
C GLU A 36 -8.17 17.05 -18.17
N THR A 37 -7.36 18.08 -18.41
CA THR A 37 -7.72 19.48 -18.15
C THR A 37 -8.19 20.08 -19.47
N GLU A 38 -9.42 20.62 -19.51
CA GLU A 38 -9.88 21.38 -20.69
C GLU A 38 -8.84 22.45 -21.07
N PRO A 39 -8.40 22.54 -22.33
CA PRO A 39 -7.66 23.70 -22.79
C PRO A 39 -8.61 24.90 -22.81
N ALA A 40 -8.39 25.86 -21.93
CA ALA A 40 -8.90 27.20 -22.12
C ALA A 40 -8.50 27.67 -23.53
N ASN A 41 -9.49 27.99 -24.37
CA ASN A 41 -9.41 28.50 -25.74
C ASN A 41 -9.64 27.48 -26.88
N SER A 42 -10.85 26.93 -26.95
CA SER A 42 -11.66 27.05 -28.18
C SER A 42 -13.12 26.71 -27.87
N TRP A 43 -14.02 27.66 -28.11
CA TRP A 43 -15.45 27.42 -28.05
C TRP A 43 -15.84 26.32 -29.06
N ARG A 44 -16.51 25.26 -28.61
CA ARG A 44 -17.31 24.36 -29.46
C ARG A 44 -18.73 24.34 -28.89
N ASN A 45 -19.72 24.60 -29.75
CA ASN A 45 -21.15 24.57 -29.38
C ASN A 45 -21.57 23.13 -29.06
N GLY A 46 -21.52 22.78 -27.78
CA GLY A 46 -22.35 21.74 -27.15
C GLY A 46 -23.29 22.42 -26.13
N PRO A 47 -24.33 21.73 -25.60
CA PRO A 47 -25.21 22.33 -24.62
C PRO A 47 -24.39 22.82 -23.43
N ALA A 48 -24.66 24.06 -22.99
CA ALA A 48 -23.90 24.73 -21.94
C ALA A 48 -23.83 23.86 -20.68
N LEU A 49 -22.65 23.27 -20.41
CA LEU A 49 -22.39 22.53 -19.19
C LEU A 49 -21.89 23.51 -18.13
N ALA A 50 -22.78 23.86 -17.20
CA ALA A 50 -22.40 24.50 -15.96
C ALA A 50 -21.71 23.45 -15.07
N PHE A 51 -20.42 23.63 -14.79
CA PHE A 51 -19.66 22.70 -13.97
C PHE A 51 -20.14 22.72 -12.51
N SER A 52 -20.71 21.59 -12.07
CA SER A 52 -21.11 21.31 -10.68
C SER A 52 -20.34 20.09 -10.14
N GLN A 53 -20.56 19.73 -8.88
CA GLN A 53 -19.99 18.56 -8.19
C GLN A 53 -20.15 17.22 -8.98
N GLU A 54 -21.07 17.18 -9.94
CA GLU A 54 -21.36 16.03 -10.80
C GLU A 54 -20.37 15.85 -11.97
N SER A 55 -19.48 16.81 -12.24
CA SER A 55 -18.65 16.84 -13.48
C SER A 55 -17.15 16.56 -13.30
N ASP A 56 -16.68 16.14 -12.11
CA ASP A 56 -15.27 15.79 -11.83
C ASP A 56 -15.01 14.28 -12.06
N TRP A 57 -14.85 13.86 -13.32
CA TRP A 57 -14.67 12.44 -13.70
C TRP A 57 -13.22 12.08 -14.07
N VAL A 58 -12.87 10.79 -13.93
CA VAL A 58 -11.64 10.13 -14.41
C VAL A 58 -12.10 8.94 -15.25
N ASN A 59 -11.56 8.74 -16.45
CA ASN A 59 -11.95 7.62 -17.32
C ASN A 59 -10.96 6.47 -17.19
N THR A 60 -11.44 5.24 -17.31
CA THR A 60 -10.59 4.05 -17.48
C THR A 60 -10.91 3.36 -18.80
N VAL A 61 -9.95 3.29 -19.70
CA VAL A 61 -10.10 2.57 -20.99
C VAL A 61 -9.42 1.22 -20.88
N LYS A 62 -10.12 0.14 -21.27
CA LYS A 62 -9.56 -1.20 -21.44
C LYS A 62 -9.25 -1.44 -22.92
N SER A 63 -7.97 -1.61 -23.25
CA SER A 63 -7.54 -1.97 -24.60
C SER A 63 -7.22 -3.47 -24.69
N LEU A 64 -7.67 -4.14 -25.75
CA LEU A 64 -7.42 -5.55 -26.05
C LEU A 64 -6.47 -5.66 -27.25
N ALA A 65 -5.58 -6.66 -27.24
CA ALA A 65 -4.68 -6.92 -28.37
C ALA A 65 -5.40 -7.24 -29.71
N SER A 66 -6.71 -7.54 -29.69
CA SER A 66 -7.50 -7.99 -30.85
C SER A 66 -8.64 -7.06 -31.32
N GLY A 67 -8.69 -5.78 -30.89
CA GLY A 67 -9.53 -4.72 -31.50
C GLY A 67 -9.99 -3.63 -30.52
N PRO A 68 -10.83 -2.64 -30.93
CA PRO A 68 -10.86 -1.88 -32.19
C PRO A 68 -9.91 -0.66 -32.18
N VAL A 69 -9.14 -0.45 -31.10
CA VAL A 69 -8.08 0.56 -31.06
C VAL A 69 -6.81 -0.07 -31.66
N PRO A 70 -6.31 0.41 -32.81
CA PRO A 70 -5.06 -0.11 -33.33
C PRO A 70 -3.93 0.32 -32.40
N LEU A 71 -3.30 -0.63 -31.72
CA LEU A 71 -1.97 -0.46 -31.15
C LEU A 71 -1.01 -0.20 -32.32
N THR A 72 -0.92 1.03 -32.82
CA THR A 72 -0.01 1.35 -33.93
C THR A 72 1.42 1.41 -33.40
N ASN A 73 2.33 0.72 -34.09
CA ASN A 73 3.74 0.46 -33.71
C ASN A 73 3.94 -0.60 -32.61
N VAL A 74 3.30 -1.76 -32.77
CA VAL A 74 3.82 -3.01 -32.20
C VAL A 74 5.14 -3.36 -32.89
N CYS A 75 6.26 -2.79 -32.43
CA CYS A 75 7.58 -3.30 -32.80
C CYS A 75 7.78 -4.62 -32.04
N ALA A 76 7.38 -5.72 -32.67
CA ALA A 76 7.95 -7.03 -32.34
C ALA A 76 9.44 -6.96 -32.68
N ALA A 77 10.28 -6.60 -31.69
CA ALA A 77 11.70 -6.89 -31.78
C ALA A 77 11.82 -8.41 -31.85
N ALA A 78 12.00 -8.91 -33.07
CA ALA A 78 12.00 -10.32 -33.40
C ALA A 78 13.11 -11.05 -32.63
N THR A 79 12.76 -11.68 -31.52
CA THR A 79 13.33 -12.95 -31.00
C THR A 79 12.54 -13.33 -29.74
N PHE A 80 11.90 -14.50 -29.71
CA PHE A 80 11.29 -15.18 -28.54
C PHE A 80 11.29 -14.41 -27.19
N LEU A 81 10.32 -13.51 -26.96
CA LEU A 81 10.09 -12.88 -25.66
C LEU A 81 8.64 -13.13 -25.21
N PRO A 82 8.38 -13.58 -23.96
CA PRO A 82 7.03 -13.86 -23.44
C PRO A 82 6.23 -12.59 -23.04
N PHE A 83 6.58 -11.43 -23.59
CA PHE A 83 5.99 -10.13 -23.23
C PHE A 83 6.02 -9.15 -24.40
N LEU A 84 5.08 -8.20 -24.41
CA LEU A 84 4.96 -7.16 -25.44
C LEU A 84 5.27 -5.79 -24.83
N ASN A 85 6.17 -5.03 -25.48
CA ASN A 85 6.37 -3.62 -25.17
C ASN A 85 5.38 -2.83 -26.02
N LEU A 86 4.49 -2.09 -25.37
CA LEU A 86 3.49 -1.29 -26.05
C LEU A 86 3.73 0.18 -25.74
N THR A 87 3.78 0.98 -26.81
CA THR A 87 3.70 2.42 -26.74
C THR A 87 2.29 2.80 -27.17
N VAL A 88 1.55 3.51 -26.31
CA VAL A 88 0.27 4.09 -26.72
C VAL A 88 0.61 5.41 -27.40
N PRO A 89 0.43 5.55 -28.73
CA PRO A 89 0.65 6.83 -29.40
C PRO A 89 -0.40 7.85 -28.93
N ASP A 90 -0.16 9.14 -29.16
CA ASP A 90 -1.08 10.26 -28.89
C ASP A 90 -2.47 10.13 -29.58
N ALA A 91 -2.69 9.03 -30.30
CA ALA A 91 -3.81 8.75 -31.20
C ALA A 91 -4.99 7.96 -30.60
N LEU A 92 -5.20 7.91 -29.27
CA LEU A 92 -6.56 7.70 -28.71
C LEU A 92 -7.48 8.92 -28.92
N ALA A 93 -7.17 9.73 -29.93
CA ALA A 93 -8.11 10.65 -30.54
C ALA A 93 -9.24 9.84 -31.19
N ASP A 94 -10.25 9.48 -30.40
CA ASP A 94 -11.62 9.67 -30.88
C ASP A 94 -11.68 11.09 -31.47
N GLU A 95 -12.45 11.32 -32.54
CA GLU A 95 -12.54 12.60 -33.28
C GLU A 95 -12.86 13.84 -32.41
N ASN A 96 -13.02 13.69 -31.09
CA ASN A 96 -13.25 14.74 -30.10
C ASN A 96 -12.39 14.69 -28.81
N ARG A 97 -11.37 13.82 -28.64
CA ARG A 97 -10.58 13.75 -27.39
C ARG A 97 -9.08 13.61 -27.63
N THR A 98 -8.34 14.71 -27.63
CA THR A 98 -6.87 14.71 -27.72
C THR A 98 -6.23 14.28 -26.40
N ILE A 99 -5.53 13.13 -26.40
CA ILE A 99 -4.62 12.79 -25.29
C ILE A 99 -3.54 13.87 -25.19
N THR A 100 -3.46 14.55 -24.05
CA THR A 100 -2.51 15.65 -23.81
C THR A 100 -1.26 15.24 -23.00
N SER A 101 -1.15 13.97 -22.63
CA SER A 101 0.02 13.42 -21.95
C SER A 101 0.69 12.40 -22.87
N GLY A 102 1.93 12.70 -23.30
CA GLY A 102 2.65 12.00 -24.37
C GLY A 102 2.78 10.46 -24.24
N PRO A 103 3.52 9.80 -25.15
CA PRO A 103 3.49 8.36 -25.28
C PRO A 103 3.94 7.63 -24.01
N PHE A 104 3.04 6.83 -23.42
CA PHE A 104 3.39 5.94 -22.31
C PHE A 104 3.93 4.62 -22.85
N THR A 105 4.99 4.13 -22.21
CA THR A 105 5.54 2.80 -22.49
C THR A 105 5.27 1.89 -21.31
N PHE A 106 4.70 0.72 -21.58
CA PHE A 106 4.53 -0.32 -20.57
C PHE A 106 4.91 -1.69 -21.15
N ARG A 107 5.08 -2.64 -20.23
CA ARG A 107 5.35 -4.04 -20.56
C ARG A 107 4.18 -4.87 -20.07
N THR A 108 3.59 -5.69 -20.94
CA THR A 108 2.55 -6.64 -20.54
C THR A 108 3.08 -7.65 -19.53
N PHE A 109 2.19 -8.19 -18.71
CA PHE A 109 2.58 -9.23 -17.76
C PHE A 109 2.85 -10.55 -18.52
N PRO A 110 3.75 -11.42 -18.05
CA PRO A 110 3.92 -12.74 -18.65
C PRO A 110 2.59 -13.53 -18.58
N ASP A 111 2.31 -14.31 -19.62
CA ASP A 111 1.13 -15.18 -19.64
C ASP A 111 1.27 -16.27 -18.56
N SER A 112 0.32 -16.27 -17.62
CA SER A 112 0.29 -17.23 -16.51
C SER A 112 0.14 -18.70 -16.91
N ARG A 113 -0.22 -18.98 -18.17
CA ARG A 113 -0.32 -20.35 -18.72
C ARG A 113 1.02 -20.87 -19.21
N LEU A 114 2.01 -20.01 -19.39
CA LEU A 114 3.33 -20.39 -19.88
C LEU A 114 4.24 -20.69 -18.67
N SER A 115 4.83 -21.88 -18.65
CA SER A 115 5.75 -22.35 -17.59
C SER A 115 7.17 -21.77 -17.71
N THR A 116 7.34 -20.68 -18.46
CA THR A 116 8.64 -20.00 -18.56
C THR A 116 8.89 -19.29 -17.23
N GLY A 117 9.86 -19.77 -16.44
CA GLY A 117 10.08 -19.27 -15.09
C GLY A 117 10.12 -17.74 -15.03
N SER A 118 9.20 -17.15 -14.26
CA SER A 118 9.08 -15.70 -14.21
C SER A 118 10.19 -15.13 -13.34
N HIS A 119 10.75 -14.02 -13.80
CA HIS A 119 11.73 -13.24 -13.06
C HIS A 119 11.22 -11.82 -13.03
N PHE A 120 10.82 -11.35 -11.87
CA PHE A 120 10.31 -9.99 -11.73
C PHE A 120 10.63 -9.40 -10.37
N ARG A 121 10.52 -8.08 -10.32
CA ARG A 121 10.64 -7.31 -9.10
C ARG A 121 9.43 -6.41 -8.99
N PHE A 122 8.95 -6.23 -7.78
CA PHE A 122 7.92 -5.26 -7.48
C PHE A 122 8.24 -4.56 -6.16
N VAL A 123 7.60 -3.41 -5.96
CA VAL A 123 7.80 -2.58 -4.77
C VAL A 123 6.52 -2.58 -3.95
N ALA A 124 6.65 -2.69 -2.63
CA ALA A 124 5.55 -2.56 -1.68
C ALA A 124 5.91 -1.54 -0.59
N SER A 125 4.96 -0.66 -0.28
CA SER A 125 5.04 0.32 0.81
C SER A 125 3.65 0.94 1.08
N SER A 126 3.46 1.55 2.24
CA SER A 126 2.25 2.31 2.60
C SER A 126 2.58 3.67 3.26
N CYS A 127 1.55 4.37 3.76
CA CYS A 127 1.65 5.59 4.58
C CYS A 127 2.42 6.72 3.89
N ILE A 128 1.72 7.39 2.98
CA ILE A 128 2.25 8.46 2.12
C ILE A 128 1.60 9.78 2.52
N THR A 129 2.37 10.65 3.15
CA THR A 129 1.93 12.00 3.50
C THR A 129 2.70 13.02 2.66
N PRO A 130 2.00 13.79 1.80
CA PRO A 130 2.62 14.91 1.09
C PRO A 130 3.10 15.98 2.05
N ASN A 131 4.20 16.61 1.67
CA ASN A 131 4.90 17.61 2.44
C ASN A 131 5.29 17.09 3.84
N PHE A 132 5.79 15.86 3.91
CA PHE A 132 6.40 15.31 5.11
C PHE A 132 7.90 15.05 4.89
N PRO A 133 8.78 15.54 5.78
CA PRO A 133 8.49 16.52 6.83
C PRO A 133 8.14 17.88 6.18
N TYR A 134 7.35 18.72 6.83
CA TYR A 134 6.79 19.95 6.24
C TYR A 134 7.90 20.88 5.74
N VAL A 135 7.81 21.30 4.49
CA VAL A 135 8.64 22.35 3.92
C VAL A 135 7.70 23.42 3.36
N PRO A 136 7.87 24.71 3.71
CA PRO A 136 7.01 25.77 3.20
C PRO A 136 6.99 25.82 1.68
N LEU A 137 5.82 26.00 1.05
CA LEU A 137 5.63 26.05 -0.41
C LEU A 137 5.93 24.74 -1.16
N HIS A 138 6.15 23.65 -0.43
CA HIS A 138 6.39 22.31 -0.98
C HIS A 138 5.20 21.36 -0.72
N GLY A 139 3.98 21.92 -0.58
CA GLY A 139 2.75 21.22 -0.21
C GLY A 139 2.45 19.91 -0.97
N ARG A 140 2.94 19.74 -2.20
CA ARG A 140 2.74 18.53 -3.03
C ARG A 140 3.96 17.60 -3.07
N THR A 141 5.08 17.95 -2.43
CA THR A 141 6.32 17.14 -2.48
C THR A 141 6.14 15.86 -1.67
N ILE A 142 6.50 14.72 -2.23
CA ILE A 142 6.46 13.43 -1.53
C ILE A 142 7.85 12.82 -1.60
N LYS A 143 8.66 13.09 -0.58
CA LYS A 143 10.09 12.75 -0.56
C LYS A 143 10.35 11.25 -0.75
N GLY A 144 9.46 10.41 -0.23
CA GLY A 144 9.52 8.96 -0.42
C GLY A 144 9.58 8.56 -1.89
N PHE A 145 8.74 9.17 -2.73
CA PHE A 145 8.72 8.90 -4.17
C PHE A 145 9.94 9.44 -4.89
N ASP A 146 10.51 10.58 -4.46
CA ASP A 146 11.76 11.08 -5.04
C ASP A 146 12.93 10.11 -4.82
N LEU A 147 13.04 9.58 -3.59
CA LEU A 147 14.06 8.59 -3.23
C LEU A 147 13.84 7.26 -3.94
N LEU A 148 12.58 6.81 -4.02
CA LEU A 148 12.21 5.59 -4.74
C LEU A 148 12.52 5.72 -6.24
N ALA A 149 12.21 6.87 -6.86
CA ALA A 149 12.48 7.11 -8.27
C ALA A 149 13.98 7.08 -8.56
N ASN A 150 14.80 7.68 -7.69
CA ASN A 150 16.26 7.63 -7.80
C ASN A 150 16.81 6.20 -7.68
N TYR A 151 16.21 5.38 -6.82
CA TYR A 151 16.58 3.97 -6.67
C TYR A 151 16.17 3.13 -7.89
N LEU A 152 14.96 3.32 -8.42
CA LEU A 152 14.42 2.51 -9.51
C LEU A 152 14.95 2.93 -10.90
N PHE A 153 15.19 4.22 -11.09
CA PHE A 153 15.57 4.84 -12.36
C PHE A 153 16.81 5.75 -12.23
N PRO A 154 17.96 5.20 -11.82
CA PRO A 154 19.16 6.00 -11.64
C PRO A 154 19.68 6.56 -12.99
N ALA A 155 19.68 7.90 -13.16
CA ALA A 155 20.41 8.64 -14.19
C ALA A 155 20.80 10.06 -13.71
N THR A 156 22.03 10.50 -14.06
CA THR A 156 22.77 11.68 -13.56
C THR A 156 22.00 13.01 -13.62
N THR A 157 21.32 13.42 -12.54
CA THR A 157 21.06 14.85 -12.27
C THR A 157 20.74 15.07 -10.79
N ALA A 158 21.11 16.25 -10.32
CA ALA A 158 21.40 16.61 -8.94
C ALA A 158 20.30 16.28 -7.91
N ILE A 159 20.77 15.81 -6.76
CA ILE A 159 20.00 15.79 -5.51
C ILE A 159 19.84 17.25 -5.08
N ASP A 160 18.61 17.77 -5.13
CA ASP A 160 18.34 19.06 -4.50
C ASP A 160 18.55 18.97 -2.98
N PRO A 161 19.24 19.95 -2.35
CA PRO A 161 19.51 19.94 -0.94
C PRO A 161 18.21 20.07 -0.12
N VAL A 162 18.03 19.13 0.80
CA VAL A 162 16.87 19.00 1.68
C VAL A 162 16.94 20.02 2.83
N ALA A 163 15.96 20.93 2.91
CA ALA A 163 15.69 21.72 4.12
C ALA A 163 14.86 20.90 5.14
N PRO A 164 15.13 21.01 6.46
CA PRO A 164 14.34 20.39 7.50
C PRO A 164 13.19 21.29 7.97
N ALA A 165 11.99 20.76 8.11
CA ALA A 165 11.01 21.27 9.08
C ALA A 165 10.04 20.16 9.48
N ASP A 166 9.90 19.94 10.79
CA ASP A 166 9.09 18.87 11.41
C ASP A 166 7.62 19.30 11.57
N SER A 167 6.71 18.29 11.55
CA SER A 167 5.24 18.29 11.76
C SER A 167 4.37 18.97 10.67
N ASP A 168 3.23 18.44 10.20
CA ASP A 168 2.08 17.83 10.88
C ASP A 168 1.35 16.77 10.04
N VAL A 169 0.56 15.96 10.74
CA VAL A 169 -0.48 15.04 10.24
C VAL A 169 -1.62 15.86 9.60
N PRO A 170 -2.29 15.40 8.53
CA PRO A 170 -3.39 16.17 7.94
C PRO A 170 -4.50 16.41 8.97
N VAL A 171 -4.78 17.68 9.26
CA VAL A 171 -6.06 18.14 9.81
C VAL A 171 -7.18 17.52 8.98
N GLN A 172 -8.20 16.96 9.63
CA GLN A 172 -9.34 16.36 8.95
C GLN A 172 -10.03 17.42 8.07
N ILE A 173 -9.76 17.36 6.77
CA ILE A 173 -10.47 18.14 5.76
C ILE A 173 -11.86 17.52 5.69
N GLY A 174 -12.92 18.33 5.84
CA GLY A 174 -14.28 17.88 6.12
C GLY A 174 -14.82 16.73 5.25
N ASP A 175 -15.90 16.09 5.70
CA ASP A 175 -16.50 14.92 5.05
C ASP A 175 -17.42 15.31 3.87
N THR A 176 -16.82 15.72 2.75
CA THR A 176 -17.53 15.91 1.48
C THR A 176 -16.77 15.19 0.37
N GLN A 177 -17.45 14.75 -0.69
CA GLN A 177 -16.78 14.12 -1.85
C GLN A 177 -15.63 14.98 -2.37
N GLU A 178 -15.87 16.29 -2.53
CA GLU A 178 -14.88 17.23 -3.03
C GLU A 178 -13.66 17.37 -2.10
N ALA A 179 -13.84 17.29 -0.78
CA ALA A 179 -12.73 17.28 0.16
C ALA A 179 -11.81 16.05 -0.03
N TYR A 180 -12.40 14.86 -0.18
CA TYR A 180 -11.62 13.65 -0.47
C TYR A 180 -10.96 13.72 -1.85
N ARG A 181 -11.66 14.18 -2.88
CA ARG A 181 -11.09 14.34 -4.23
C ARG A 181 -9.89 15.29 -4.21
N ARG A 182 -9.94 16.41 -3.47
CA ARG A 182 -8.78 17.32 -3.29
C ARG A 182 -7.55 16.63 -2.75
N LEU A 183 -7.69 15.73 -1.77
CA LEU A 183 -6.58 14.95 -1.22
C LEU A 183 -5.92 14.08 -2.30
N TYR A 184 -6.72 13.41 -3.14
CA TYR A 184 -6.18 12.67 -4.29
C TYR A 184 -5.53 13.61 -5.31
N ARG A 185 -6.16 14.74 -5.64
CA ARG A 185 -5.57 15.70 -6.59
C ARG A 185 -4.22 16.21 -6.13
N ARG A 186 -4.05 16.51 -4.84
CA ARG A 186 -2.77 16.87 -4.22
C ARG A 186 -1.68 15.83 -4.50
N ASN A 187 -2.01 14.54 -4.36
CA ASN A 187 -1.09 13.43 -4.65
C ASN A 187 -0.76 13.34 -6.14
N TYR A 188 -1.77 13.36 -7.01
CA TYR A 188 -1.58 13.19 -8.46
C TYR A 188 -0.92 14.41 -9.12
N GLN A 189 -1.06 15.62 -8.56
CA GLN A 189 -0.32 16.82 -8.95
C GLN A 189 1.12 16.86 -8.43
N SER A 190 1.53 15.89 -7.60
CA SER A 190 2.89 15.79 -7.09
C SER A 190 3.87 15.44 -8.20
N LYS A 191 4.88 16.30 -8.41
CA LYS A 191 6.03 15.97 -9.26
C LYS A 191 6.79 14.76 -8.74
N SER A 192 6.80 14.52 -7.42
CA SER A 192 7.44 13.34 -6.83
C SER A 192 6.69 12.07 -7.22
N PHE A 193 5.36 12.04 -7.10
CA PHE A 193 4.56 10.87 -7.47
C PHE A 193 4.57 10.60 -8.99
N LYS A 194 4.54 11.68 -9.79
CA LYS A 194 4.63 11.62 -11.26
C LYS A 194 5.85 10.86 -11.76
N LYS A 195 7.01 10.97 -11.08
CA LYS A 195 8.23 10.21 -11.40
C LYS A 195 8.04 8.69 -11.35
N ILE A 196 7.01 8.20 -10.66
CA ILE A 196 6.70 6.78 -10.49
C ILE A 196 5.52 6.36 -11.37
N TYR A 197 4.34 6.98 -11.22
CA TYR A 197 3.11 6.47 -11.87
C TYR A 197 3.10 6.56 -13.39
N GLU A 198 3.93 7.42 -13.99
CA GLU A 198 4.09 7.50 -15.44
C GLU A 198 4.96 6.36 -16.00
N ARG A 199 5.71 5.65 -15.14
CA ARG A 199 6.71 4.64 -15.53
C ARG A 199 6.35 3.23 -15.08
N LEU A 200 5.50 3.08 -14.07
CA LEU A 200 5.14 1.79 -13.49
C LEU A 200 3.63 1.67 -13.28
N PRO A 201 3.05 0.48 -13.52
CA PRO A 201 1.71 0.18 -13.04
C PRO A 201 1.70 0.22 -11.50
N ILE A 202 0.66 0.84 -10.94
CA ILE A 202 0.46 0.93 -9.49
C ILE A 202 -0.91 0.34 -9.15
N PHE A 203 -0.90 -0.66 -8.27
CA PHE A 203 -2.10 -1.31 -7.74
C PHE A 203 -2.33 -0.84 -6.31
N HIS A 204 -3.55 -0.41 -6.03
CA HIS A 204 -3.89 0.23 -4.78
C HIS A 204 -4.81 -0.66 -3.94
N THR A 205 -4.63 -0.63 -2.63
CA THR A 205 -5.66 -0.87 -1.62
C THR A 205 -5.66 0.34 -0.70
N TYR A 206 -6.81 0.69 -0.12
CA TYR A 206 -6.85 1.73 0.92
C TYR A 206 -6.58 1.14 2.29
N ASP A 207 -6.27 2.02 3.22
CA ASP A 207 -6.34 1.81 4.65
C ASP A 207 -7.35 2.79 5.28
N ASP A 208 -7.26 2.98 6.59
CA ASP A 208 -8.08 3.94 7.32
C ASP A 208 -7.87 5.39 6.89
N HIS A 209 -6.64 5.82 6.61
CA HIS A 209 -6.34 7.23 6.32
C HIS A 209 -6.87 7.73 4.97
N GLU A 210 -7.32 6.86 4.07
CA GLU A 210 -8.12 7.24 2.91
C GLU A 210 -9.58 7.59 3.28
N ILE A 211 -10.03 7.21 4.48
CA ILE A 211 -11.40 7.37 4.99
C ILE A 211 -11.38 8.23 6.26
N LYS A 212 -10.98 7.66 7.39
CA LYS A 212 -10.80 8.29 8.69
C LYS A 212 -9.91 7.39 9.56
N ASN A 213 -9.02 7.98 10.36
CA ASN A 213 -8.15 7.25 11.29
C ASN A 213 -8.91 6.15 12.07
N ASN A 214 -8.37 4.93 12.05
CA ASN A 214 -8.91 3.69 12.60
C ASN A 214 -10.33 3.32 12.12
N PHE A 215 -10.73 3.71 10.91
CA PHE A 215 -12.08 3.46 10.38
C PHE A 215 -12.44 1.96 10.38
N ALA A 216 -13.64 1.64 10.86
CA ALA A 216 -14.26 0.31 10.76
C ALA A 216 -15.62 0.47 10.09
N GLY A 217 -15.78 -0.10 8.89
CA GLY A 217 -16.95 0.14 8.05
C GLY A 217 -18.20 -0.63 8.46
N ASN A 218 -18.05 -1.66 9.29
CA ASN A 218 -19.15 -2.51 9.75
C ASN A 218 -20.03 -3.08 8.62
N GLY A 219 -19.48 -3.19 7.39
CA GLY A 219 -20.23 -3.60 6.19
C GLY A 219 -21.36 -2.64 5.79
N ASN A 220 -21.41 -1.42 6.34
CA ASN A 220 -22.45 -0.43 6.06
C ASN A 220 -21.90 0.70 5.19
N ASP A 221 -22.06 0.55 3.89
CA ASP A 221 -21.53 1.51 2.91
C ASP A 221 -22.17 2.90 2.98
N SER A 222 -23.33 3.04 3.63
CA SER A 222 -24.01 4.33 3.81
C SER A 222 -23.44 5.14 4.97
N MET A 223 -22.58 4.56 5.81
CA MET A 223 -22.06 5.21 7.02
C MET A 223 -21.01 6.28 6.68
N PRO A 224 -21.25 7.57 6.98
CA PRO A 224 -20.24 8.60 6.77
C PRO A 224 -18.97 8.32 7.61
N PRO A 225 -17.76 8.59 7.08
CA PRO A 225 -17.50 9.27 5.80
C PRO A 225 -17.33 8.31 4.60
N PHE A 226 -17.68 7.03 4.74
CA PHE A 226 -17.37 6.00 3.75
C PHE A 226 -17.91 6.27 2.33
N PRO A 227 -19.17 6.70 2.11
CA PRO A 227 -19.66 6.98 0.76
C PRO A 227 -18.77 7.96 -0.01
N ASN A 228 -18.34 9.05 0.66
CA ASN A 228 -17.56 10.11 0.06
C ASN A 228 -16.11 9.68 -0.17
N ALA A 229 -15.50 9.03 0.83
CA ALA A 229 -14.14 8.52 0.76
C ALA A 229 -13.98 7.43 -0.31
N SER A 230 -14.89 6.45 -0.29
CA SER A 230 -14.93 5.33 -1.24
C SER A 230 -15.16 5.82 -2.66
N ASN A 231 -16.01 6.84 -2.87
CA ASN A 231 -16.19 7.46 -4.19
C ASN A 231 -14.88 8.06 -4.73
N ALA A 232 -14.13 8.81 -3.91
CA ALA A 232 -12.86 9.38 -4.33
C ALA A 232 -11.80 8.29 -4.59
N PHE A 233 -11.71 7.28 -3.71
CA PHE A 233 -10.82 6.14 -3.93
C PHE A 233 -11.13 5.41 -5.22
N LYS A 234 -12.43 5.18 -5.51
CA LYS A 234 -12.88 4.53 -6.76
C LYS A 234 -12.36 5.26 -7.99
N ILE A 235 -12.64 6.56 -8.07
CA ILE A 235 -12.31 7.41 -9.23
C ILE A 235 -10.80 7.49 -9.47
N TYR A 236 -10.00 7.73 -8.42
CA TYR A 236 -8.57 7.99 -8.59
C TYR A 236 -7.71 6.72 -8.58
N ASN A 237 -8.12 5.70 -7.82
CA ASN A 237 -7.32 4.51 -7.56
C ASN A 237 -7.98 3.22 -8.06
N ALA A 238 -9.17 2.88 -7.57
CA ALA A 238 -9.76 1.54 -7.70
C ALA A 238 -10.16 1.17 -9.13
N ASP A 239 -10.73 2.09 -9.92
CA ASP A 239 -11.20 1.77 -11.27
C ASP A 239 -10.05 1.36 -12.21
N ALA A 240 -8.85 1.84 -11.91
CA ALA A 240 -7.63 1.45 -12.60
C ALA A 240 -7.05 0.11 -12.12
N ASN A 241 -7.46 -0.42 -10.97
CA ASN A 241 -7.05 -1.74 -10.50
C ASN A 241 -7.71 -2.84 -11.35
N TYR A 242 -7.38 -4.10 -11.06
CA TYR A 242 -8.10 -5.23 -11.63
C TYR A 242 -9.56 -5.23 -11.19
N ASP A 243 -10.42 -5.79 -12.03
CA ASP A 243 -11.85 -5.88 -11.74
C ASP A 243 -12.07 -6.73 -10.47
N SER A 244 -12.85 -6.20 -9.54
CA SER A 244 -13.33 -6.90 -8.36
C SER A 244 -14.52 -7.81 -8.70
N LEU A 245 -14.83 -8.73 -7.80
CA LEU A 245 -16.15 -9.36 -7.82
C LEU A 245 -17.18 -8.30 -7.40
N ALA A 246 -18.15 -7.98 -8.24
CA ALA A 246 -19.15 -6.92 -7.95
C ALA A 246 -18.53 -5.55 -7.59
N ASP A 247 -19.30 -4.66 -6.93
CA ASP A 247 -18.86 -3.33 -6.51
C ASP A 247 -18.07 -3.38 -5.18
N HIS A 248 -16.90 -4.03 -5.25
CA HIS A 248 -15.99 -4.25 -4.14
C HIS A 248 -14.60 -3.67 -4.44
N HIS A 249 -13.76 -3.50 -3.42
CA HIS A 249 -12.39 -2.96 -3.59
C HIS A 249 -11.29 -4.01 -3.41
N TYR A 250 -11.66 -5.24 -3.07
CA TYR A 250 -10.77 -6.40 -3.06
C TYR A 250 -10.75 -7.09 -4.43
N TYR A 251 -9.59 -7.56 -4.86
CA TYR A 251 -9.39 -8.16 -6.17
C TYR A 251 -8.20 -9.12 -6.16
N ASN A 252 -8.08 -9.92 -7.22
CA ASN A 252 -6.89 -10.74 -7.45
C ASN A 252 -6.33 -10.49 -8.84
N PHE A 253 -5.04 -10.81 -9.02
CA PHE A 253 -4.40 -10.82 -10.32
C PHE A 253 -3.20 -11.78 -10.34
N ARG A 254 -2.64 -11.98 -11.53
CA ARG A 254 -1.43 -12.79 -11.73
C ARG A 254 -0.35 -12.01 -12.45
N TYR A 255 0.89 -12.23 -12.06
CA TYR A 255 2.08 -11.87 -12.83
C TYR A 255 2.81 -13.17 -13.17
N GLY A 256 2.67 -13.68 -14.39
CA GLY A 256 3.15 -15.02 -14.73
C GLY A 256 2.60 -16.07 -13.76
N ASP A 257 3.49 -16.79 -13.10
CA ASP A 257 3.20 -17.85 -12.13
C ASP A 257 3.04 -17.36 -10.67
N ALA A 258 3.05 -16.05 -10.42
CA ALA A 258 2.73 -15.47 -9.11
C ALA A 258 1.28 -14.97 -9.05
N ALA A 259 0.57 -15.32 -7.98
CA ALA A 259 -0.77 -14.82 -7.70
C ALA A 259 -0.74 -13.74 -6.61
N PHE A 260 -1.57 -12.72 -6.75
CA PHE A 260 -1.74 -11.63 -5.79
C PHE A 260 -3.20 -11.52 -5.39
N PHE A 261 -3.46 -11.50 -4.09
CA PHE A 261 -4.79 -11.36 -3.48
C PHE A 261 -4.81 -10.08 -2.65
N VAL A 262 -5.45 -9.04 -3.18
CA VAL A 262 -5.51 -7.72 -2.57
C VAL A 262 -6.78 -7.61 -1.74
N LEU A 263 -6.60 -7.42 -0.44
CA LEU A 263 -7.67 -7.39 0.54
C LEU A 263 -8.15 -5.96 0.80
N ASP A 264 -9.43 -5.85 1.11
CA ASP A 264 -10.04 -4.74 1.84
C ASP A 264 -10.18 -5.13 3.30
N THR A 265 -9.46 -4.44 4.18
CA THR A 265 -9.40 -4.70 5.63
C THR A 265 -10.06 -3.59 6.45
N ARG A 266 -10.91 -2.76 5.83
CA ARG A 266 -11.59 -1.65 6.51
C ARG A 266 -13.11 -1.66 6.32
N ARG A 267 -13.62 -1.92 5.11
CA ARG A 267 -15.06 -1.80 4.78
C ARG A 267 -15.93 -2.77 5.57
N TYR A 268 -15.53 -4.04 5.64
CA TYR A 268 -16.31 -5.11 6.26
C TYR A 268 -15.95 -5.38 7.72
N ARG A 269 -14.91 -4.69 8.22
CA ARG A 269 -14.38 -4.89 9.56
C ARG A 269 -15.43 -4.56 10.61
N ILE A 270 -15.79 -5.56 11.42
CA ILE A 270 -16.69 -5.46 12.57
C ILE A 270 -15.95 -5.99 13.79
N PRO A 271 -15.55 -5.13 14.75
CA PRO A 271 -14.92 -5.56 15.99
C PRO A 271 -15.77 -6.60 16.75
N GLY A 272 -15.10 -7.54 17.41
CA GLY A 272 -15.79 -8.57 18.20
C GLY A 272 -16.41 -8.03 19.50
N THR A 273 -17.36 -8.78 20.04
CA THR A 273 -17.90 -8.62 21.40
C THR A 273 -17.50 -9.82 22.27
N GLU A 274 -17.88 -9.81 23.54
CA GLU A 274 -17.68 -10.99 24.41
C GLU A 274 -18.45 -12.24 23.90
N GLU A 275 -19.54 -12.02 23.18
CA GLU A 275 -20.47 -13.08 22.73
C GLU A 275 -20.23 -13.50 21.28
N THR A 276 -19.69 -12.60 20.45
CA THR A 276 -19.54 -12.82 19.01
C THR A 276 -18.13 -12.47 18.54
N PRO A 277 -17.41 -13.39 17.88
CA PRO A 277 -16.10 -13.07 17.33
C PRO A 277 -16.24 -12.00 16.23
N GLY A 278 -15.31 -11.05 16.23
CA GLY A 278 -15.26 -10.02 15.19
C GLY A 278 -14.87 -10.61 13.84
N THR A 279 -15.11 -9.85 12.77
CA THR A 279 -14.68 -10.19 11.42
C THR A 279 -13.87 -9.06 10.79
N MET A 280 -12.80 -9.41 10.06
CA MET A 280 -11.97 -8.44 9.34
C MET A 280 -12.46 -8.27 7.89
N LEU A 281 -12.64 -9.39 7.18
CA LEU A 281 -12.98 -9.38 5.75
C LEU A 281 -14.47 -9.48 5.47
N GLY A 282 -15.27 -9.97 6.43
CA GLY A 282 -16.64 -10.37 6.18
C GLY A 282 -16.74 -11.64 5.31
N GLU A 283 -17.92 -12.27 5.35
CA GLU A 283 -18.14 -13.60 4.77
C GLU A 283 -17.80 -13.69 3.27
N LYS A 284 -18.24 -12.72 2.47
CA LYS A 284 -18.08 -12.76 1.00
C LYS A 284 -16.61 -12.69 0.57
N GLN A 285 -15.84 -11.79 1.18
CA GLN A 285 -14.43 -11.62 0.85
C GLN A 285 -13.60 -12.78 1.40
N LEU A 286 -13.93 -13.28 2.59
CA LEU A 286 -13.28 -14.47 3.14
C LEU A 286 -13.50 -15.70 2.23
N ALA A 287 -14.74 -15.92 1.77
CA ALA A 287 -15.04 -16.99 0.82
C ALA A 287 -14.31 -16.81 -0.53
N ALA A 288 -14.23 -15.58 -1.03
CA ALA A 288 -13.47 -15.27 -2.23
C ALA A 288 -11.97 -15.59 -2.05
N LEU A 289 -11.38 -15.22 -0.91
CA LEU A 289 -9.98 -15.49 -0.61
C LEU A 289 -9.68 -16.99 -0.54
N HIS A 290 -10.52 -17.78 0.15
CA HIS A 290 -10.39 -19.24 0.16
C HIS A 290 -10.47 -19.84 -1.24
N SER A 291 -11.41 -19.37 -2.06
CA SER A 291 -11.52 -19.80 -3.45
C SER A 291 -10.25 -19.46 -4.23
N TRP A 292 -9.73 -18.24 -4.12
CA TRP A 292 -8.51 -17.84 -4.82
C TRP A 292 -7.28 -18.64 -4.39
N LEU A 293 -7.14 -18.90 -3.09
CA LEU A 293 -6.08 -19.75 -2.53
C LEU A 293 -6.16 -21.18 -3.08
N ALA A 294 -7.35 -21.77 -3.09
CA ALA A 294 -7.58 -23.10 -3.63
C ALA A 294 -7.22 -23.17 -5.12
N HIS A 295 -7.65 -22.19 -5.92
CA HIS A 295 -7.32 -22.14 -7.35
C HIS A 295 -5.82 -21.92 -7.60
N ALA A 296 -5.15 -21.09 -6.79
CA ALA A 296 -3.71 -20.85 -6.91
C ALA A 296 -2.85 -22.01 -6.39
N ASN A 297 -3.42 -22.91 -5.58
CA ASN A 297 -2.73 -24.11 -5.13
C ASN A 297 -2.42 -25.01 -6.34
N GLY A 298 -1.14 -25.32 -6.55
CA GLY A 298 -0.66 -26.05 -7.73
C GLY A 298 -0.65 -25.28 -9.06
N THR A 299 -1.21 -24.07 -9.15
CA THR A 299 -1.22 -23.27 -10.39
C THR A 299 -0.42 -21.96 -10.31
N SER A 300 0.09 -21.63 -9.13
CA SER A 300 0.98 -20.50 -8.90
C SER A 300 2.13 -20.91 -7.98
N SER A 301 3.35 -20.53 -8.35
CA SER A 301 4.57 -20.78 -7.58
C SER A 301 4.60 -20.00 -6.28
N PHE A 302 4.08 -18.76 -6.28
CA PHE A 302 3.93 -17.90 -5.09
C PHE A 302 2.54 -17.29 -5.01
N LYS A 303 2.09 -17.05 -3.77
CA LYS A 303 0.84 -16.35 -3.46
C LYS A 303 1.15 -15.19 -2.54
N PHE A 304 0.80 -13.98 -2.96
CA PHE A 304 0.97 -12.77 -2.18
C PHE A 304 -0.38 -12.32 -1.64
N ILE A 305 -0.53 -12.25 -0.33
CA ILE A 305 -1.68 -11.65 0.34
C ILE A 305 -1.32 -10.19 0.63
N VAL A 306 -2.10 -9.24 0.13
CA VAL A 306 -1.88 -7.81 0.38
C VAL A 306 -2.96 -7.34 1.36
N SER A 307 -2.54 -7.02 2.58
CA SER A 307 -3.38 -6.49 3.66
C SER A 307 -2.99 -5.04 3.94
N SER A 308 -3.93 -4.14 4.23
CA SER A 308 -3.54 -2.76 4.58
C SER A 308 -2.84 -2.71 5.95
N VAL A 309 -3.36 -3.48 6.90
CA VAL A 309 -2.86 -3.62 8.29
C VAL A 309 -2.03 -4.88 8.51
N PRO A 310 -1.15 -4.93 9.53
CA PRO A 310 -0.34 -6.11 9.84
C PRO A 310 -1.16 -7.35 10.18
N PHE A 311 -0.69 -8.50 9.72
CA PHE A 311 -1.28 -9.81 10.03
C PHE A 311 -0.80 -10.35 11.38
N THR A 312 0.44 -10.06 11.76
CA THR A 312 1.02 -10.44 13.06
C THR A 312 0.22 -9.92 14.26
N SER A 313 0.30 -10.64 15.38
CA SER A 313 -0.21 -10.19 16.68
C SER A 313 0.90 -9.59 17.57
N LEU A 314 2.11 -9.44 17.04
CA LEU A 314 3.27 -9.02 17.84
C LEU A 314 3.32 -7.52 18.12
N TRP A 315 2.64 -6.68 17.32
CA TRP A 315 2.48 -5.26 17.64
C TRP A 315 1.37 -5.08 18.68
N GLY A 316 1.72 -4.47 19.82
CA GLY A 316 0.76 -4.10 20.87
C GLY A 316 0.07 -2.75 20.64
N HIS A 317 -0.57 -2.25 21.71
CA HIS A 317 -1.33 -0.99 21.74
C HIS A 317 -2.51 -0.97 20.75
N ASP A 318 -2.63 0.07 19.94
CA ASP A 318 -3.68 0.26 18.94
C ASP A 318 -3.71 -0.87 17.91
N ALA A 319 -2.55 -1.40 17.51
CA ALA A 319 -2.48 -2.54 16.60
C ALA A 319 -3.15 -3.80 17.19
N ALA A 320 -3.21 -3.95 18.51
CA ALA A 320 -3.85 -5.10 19.15
C ALA A 320 -5.36 -5.17 18.88
N THR A 321 -5.98 -4.04 18.50
CA THR A 321 -7.41 -3.96 18.17
C THR A 321 -7.68 -3.54 16.73
N ASP A 322 -6.81 -2.73 16.14
CA ASP A 322 -6.97 -2.20 14.78
C ASP A 322 -6.40 -3.13 13.69
N SER A 323 -5.43 -3.99 14.01
CA SER A 323 -4.87 -4.95 13.06
C SER A 323 -5.54 -6.33 13.16
N TRP A 324 -5.04 -7.33 12.42
CA TRP A 324 -5.50 -8.72 12.51
C TRP A 324 -5.39 -9.31 13.93
N ALA A 325 -4.55 -8.74 14.80
CA ALA A 325 -4.49 -9.10 16.21
C ALA A 325 -5.84 -8.97 16.94
N GLY A 326 -6.68 -8.01 16.53
CA GLY A 326 -8.02 -7.79 17.09
C GLY A 326 -9.08 -8.79 16.60
N PHE A 327 -8.71 -9.67 15.65
CA PHE A 327 -9.61 -10.62 15.00
C PHE A 327 -9.05 -12.05 15.11
N PRO A 328 -8.75 -12.53 16.33
CA PRO A 328 -7.96 -13.75 16.53
C PRO A 328 -8.59 -15.00 15.93
N ALA A 329 -9.93 -15.12 15.95
CA ALA A 329 -10.64 -16.27 15.40
C ALA A 329 -10.51 -16.35 13.86
N GLU A 330 -10.82 -15.25 13.16
CA GLU A 330 -10.69 -15.18 11.69
C GLU A 330 -9.22 -15.28 11.26
N LYS A 331 -8.32 -14.61 11.99
CA LYS A 331 -6.87 -14.71 11.75
C LYS A 331 -6.37 -16.15 11.87
N ALA A 332 -6.75 -16.87 12.94
CA ALA A 332 -6.31 -18.25 13.15
C ALA A 332 -6.82 -19.18 12.04
N ALA A 333 -8.11 -19.10 11.71
CA ALA A 333 -8.71 -19.89 10.63
C ALA A 333 -8.08 -19.59 9.27
N LEU A 334 -7.80 -18.31 8.98
CA LEU A 334 -7.11 -17.93 7.75
C LEU A 334 -5.66 -18.42 7.76
N LEU A 335 -4.93 -18.29 8.87
CA LEU A 335 -3.55 -18.74 8.97
C LEU A 335 -3.42 -20.26 8.75
N ASP A 336 -4.34 -21.06 9.27
CA ASP A 336 -4.40 -22.51 9.00
C ASP A 336 -4.56 -22.79 7.49
N ALA A 337 -5.44 -22.05 6.81
CA ALA A 337 -5.59 -22.16 5.36
C ALA A 337 -4.34 -21.71 4.60
N LEU A 338 -3.66 -20.64 5.04
CA LEU A 338 -2.41 -20.17 4.45
C LEU A 338 -1.29 -21.19 4.63
N HIS A 339 -1.18 -21.85 5.79
CA HIS A 339 -0.20 -22.91 6.04
C HIS A 339 -0.40 -24.10 5.11
N SER A 340 -1.64 -24.42 4.75
CA SER A 340 -1.97 -25.54 3.84
C SER A 340 -1.51 -25.34 2.39
N VAL A 341 -1.07 -24.12 2.03
CA VAL A 341 -0.64 -23.78 0.67
C VAL A 341 0.84 -23.38 0.68
N PRO A 342 1.67 -23.93 -0.22
CA PRO A 342 3.08 -23.56 -0.26
C PRO A 342 3.28 -22.13 -0.76
N ASN A 343 4.36 -21.52 -0.28
CA ASN A 343 4.92 -20.26 -0.78
C ASN A 343 3.96 -19.07 -0.68
N VAL A 344 3.33 -18.91 0.49
CA VAL A 344 2.50 -17.75 0.82
C VAL A 344 3.34 -16.66 1.49
N VAL A 345 3.20 -15.44 0.99
CA VAL A 345 3.82 -14.24 1.56
C VAL A 345 2.73 -13.19 1.80
N ILE A 346 2.73 -12.57 2.97
CA ILE A 346 1.85 -11.46 3.33
C ILE A 346 2.62 -10.16 3.19
N LEU A 347 2.01 -9.16 2.56
CA LEU A 347 2.51 -7.80 2.45
C LEU A 347 1.55 -6.91 3.23
N SER A 348 2.10 -6.08 4.12
CA SER A 348 1.29 -5.18 4.95
C SER A 348 1.95 -3.83 5.21
N GLY A 349 1.22 -2.91 5.82
CA GLY A 349 1.62 -1.53 6.06
C GLY A 349 1.25 -1.02 7.46
N ASP A 350 0.66 0.17 7.51
CA ASP A 350 0.12 0.88 8.69
C ASP A 350 1.14 1.37 9.75
N ARG A 351 2.01 0.50 10.28
CA ARG A 351 2.72 0.74 11.56
C ARG A 351 3.81 1.80 11.58
N HIS A 352 4.14 2.39 10.44
CA HIS A 352 5.30 3.26 10.23
C HIS A 352 6.64 2.62 10.62
N GLU A 353 6.70 1.29 10.57
CA GLU A 353 7.86 0.47 10.86
C GLU A 353 8.01 -0.60 9.77
N PHE A 354 9.18 -1.22 9.68
CA PHE A 354 9.36 -2.44 8.90
C PHE A 354 9.59 -3.63 9.82
N ALA A 355 8.87 -4.73 9.59
CA ALA A 355 9.18 -6.02 10.16
C ALA A 355 9.00 -7.16 9.14
N SER A 356 9.90 -8.14 9.20
CA SER A 356 9.73 -9.45 8.59
C SER A 356 9.40 -10.45 9.68
N ILE A 357 8.29 -11.17 9.49
CA ILE A 357 7.71 -12.03 10.52
C ILE A 357 7.47 -13.41 9.92
N GLU A 358 7.83 -14.45 10.66
CA GLU A 358 7.55 -15.85 10.34
C GLU A 358 6.40 -16.37 11.19
N PHE A 359 5.45 -17.04 10.55
CA PHE A 359 4.36 -17.77 11.19
C PHE A 359 4.64 -19.27 11.08
N ASN A 360 5.12 -19.85 12.18
CA ASN A 360 5.54 -21.24 12.25
C ASN A 360 4.34 -22.18 12.46
N THR A 361 4.49 -23.40 11.97
CA THR A 361 3.50 -24.48 12.06
C THR A 361 4.22 -25.82 12.15
N PRO A 362 3.69 -26.81 12.88
CA PRO A 362 4.38 -28.08 13.09
C PRO A 362 4.38 -29.02 11.88
N HIS A 363 3.42 -28.86 10.95
CA HIS A 363 3.13 -29.90 9.95
C HIS A 363 2.98 -29.39 8.51
N MET A 364 3.11 -28.08 8.27
CA MET A 364 2.75 -27.44 7.01
C MET A 364 3.77 -26.38 6.57
N HIS A 365 3.39 -25.44 5.73
CA HIS A 365 4.29 -24.43 5.18
C HIS A 365 4.35 -23.19 6.07
N THR A 366 5.54 -22.75 6.47
CA THR A 366 5.73 -21.45 7.14
C THR A 366 5.28 -20.31 6.22
N VAL A 367 4.48 -19.39 6.76
CA VAL A 367 4.07 -18.15 6.09
C VAL A 367 5.00 -17.02 6.53
N ARG A 368 5.33 -16.10 5.62
CA ARG A 368 6.12 -14.90 5.94
C ARG A 368 5.34 -13.63 5.69
N GLU A 369 5.40 -12.68 6.61
CA GLU A 369 4.91 -11.31 6.43
C GLU A 369 6.08 -10.34 6.26
N TYR A 370 5.90 -9.38 5.35
CA TYR A 370 6.74 -8.19 5.22
C TYR A 370 5.87 -6.94 5.39
N SER A 371 5.79 -6.46 6.63
CA SER A 371 5.12 -5.20 6.94
C SER A 371 6.09 -4.06 6.66
N THR A 372 5.70 -3.10 5.82
CA THR A 372 6.61 -2.06 5.30
C THR A 372 5.97 -0.68 5.26
N SER A 373 6.39 0.16 6.19
CA SER A 373 5.97 1.56 6.24
C SER A 373 6.96 2.44 7.02
N PRO A 374 6.92 3.77 6.86
CA PRO A 374 6.14 4.51 5.87
C PRO A 374 6.98 4.85 4.62
N LEU A 375 6.34 5.04 3.47
CA LEU A 375 7.04 5.58 2.29
C LEU A 375 7.42 7.04 2.51
N SER A 376 6.56 7.82 3.17
CA SER A 376 6.79 9.25 3.42
C SER A 376 5.94 9.74 4.60
N MET A 377 6.32 9.38 5.82
CA MET A 377 5.63 9.76 7.07
C MET A 377 6.58 9.63 8.27
N PHE A 378 6.20 10.07 9.46
CA PHE A 378 7.02 9.91 10.66
C PHE A 378 7.14 8.43 11.04
N ASP A 379 8.31 7.99 11.50
CA ASP A 379 8.45 6.78 12.30
C ASP A 379 7.96 7.03 13.74
N ILE A 380 7.59 5.98 14.47
CA ILE A 380 7.19 6.10 15.88
C ILE A 380 8.47 6.24 16.73
N PRO A 381 8.75 7.41 17.35
CA PRO A 381 10.09 7.71 17.86
C PRO A 381 10.40 7.12 19.24
N PHE A 382 9.40 6.92 20.11
CA PHE A 382 9.61 6.65 21.54
C PHE A 382 9.02 5.34 22.07
N TYR A 383 7.96 4.81 21.47
CA TYR A 383 7.29 3.61 21.93
C TYR A 383 7.38 2.54 20.86
N ARG A 384 8.17 1.49 21.13
CA ARG A 384 8.23 0.31 20.27
C ARG A 384 7.32 -0.74 20.84
N THR A 385 6.31 -1.11 20.07
CA THR A 385 5.26 -2.01 20.53
C THR A 385 5.38 -3.41 19.95
N LEU A 386 6.34 -3.63 19.03
CA LEU A 386 6.61 -4.93 18.44
C LEU A 386 7.37 -5.84 19.41
N ARG A 387 6.74 -6.95 19.79
CA ARG A 387 7.40 -8.08 20.47
C ARG A 387 8.22 -8.87 19.46
N MET A 388 9.39 -9.39 19.87
CA MET A 388 10.25 -10.13 18.94
C MET A 388 9.76 -11.55 18.65
N HIS A 389 8.91 -12.10 19.51
CA HIS A 389 8.30 -13.43 19.34
C HIS A 389 7.00 -13.54 20.14
N SER A 390 6.17 -14.52 19.78
CA SER A 390 5.00 -14.90 20.55
C SER A 390 5.38 -15.66 21.82
N GLU A 391 4.45 -15.71 22.78
CA GLU A 391 4.55 -16.61 23.95
C GLU A 391 4.15 -18.03 23.58
N GLU A 392 3.18 -18.19 22.66
CA GLU A 392 2.79 -19.49 22.10
C GLU A 392 3.92 -20.05 21.23
N THR A 393 4.25 -21.32 21.42
CA THR A 393 5.25 -22.08 20.66
C THR A 393 4.62 -23.24 19.89
N VAL A 394 5.35 -23.74 18.90
CA VAL A 394 5.00 -24.94 18.13
C VAL A 394 6.24 -25.82 17.96
N PRO A 395 6.10 -27.15 17.94
CA PRO A 395 7.21 -28.05 17.67
C PRO A 395 7.63 -27.98 16.21
N GLN A 396 8.93 -27.87 15.94
CA GLN A 396 9.50 -27.89 14.60
C GLN A 396 10.61 -28.94 14.50
N ASN A 397 10.50 -29.82 13.50
CA ASN A 397 11.47 -30.87 13.26
C ASN A 397 12.62 -30.36 12.37
N HIS A 398 13.85 -30.47 12.85
CA HIS A 398 15.07 -30.20 12.11
C HIS A 398 15.87 -31.48 11.91
N THR A 399 16.30 -31.74 10.67
CA THR A 399 17.19 -32.87 10.38
C THR A 399 18.63 -32.40 10.50
N GLN A 400 19.35 -32.92 11.49
CA GLN A 400 20.77 -32.67 11.68
C GLN A 400 21.58 -33.82 11.07
N MET A 401 22.52 -33.51 10.19
CA MET A 401 23.51 -34.47 9.72
C MET A 401 24.68 -34.48 10.70
N VAL A 402 24.92 -35.62 11.34
CA VAL A 402 26.06 -35.87 12.21
C VAL A 402 26.99 -36.84 11.50
N MET A 403 28.29 -36.54 11.51
CA MET A 403 29.29 -37.45 10.95
C MET A 403 29.65 -38.53 11.96
N SER A 404 29.40 -39.80 11.62
CA SER A 404 29.89 -40.97 12.37
C SER A 404 31.04 -41.65 11.63
N GLU A 405 31.70 -42.60 12.30
CA GLU A 405 32.76 -43.43 11.72
C GLU A 405 32.29 -44.28 10.51
N GLU A 406 30.97 -44.44 10.36
CA GLU A 406 30.33 -45.26 9.32
C GLU A 406 29.71 -44.40 8.19
N GLY A 407 29.73 -43.06 8.32
CA GLY A 407 29.20 -42.12 7.34
C GLY A 407 28.22 -41.08 7.93
N PRO A 408 27.44 -40.39 7.07
CA PRO A 408 26.46 -39.40 7.53
C PRO A 408 25.23 -40.05 8.16
N VAL A 409 25.01 -39.76 9.44
CA VAL A 409 23.79 -40.12 10.17
C VAL A 409 22.89 -38.90 10.25
N TYR A 410 21.65 -39.04 9.80
CA TYR A 410 20.64 -37.98 9.88
C TYR A 410 19.75 -38.21 11.09
N THR A 411 19.80 -37.31 12.06
CA THR A 411 18.98 -37.36 13.27
C THR A 411 17.92 -36.26 13.20
N VAL A 412 16.65 -36.62 13.41
CA VAL A 412 15.57 -35.64 13.53
C VAL A 412 15.51 -35.16 14.98
N GLN A 413 15.68 -33.86 15.19
CA GLN A 413 15.49 -33.19 16.47
C GLN A 413 14.25 -32.31 16.40
N THR A 414 13.41 -32.36 17.44
CA THR A 414 12.24 -31.48 17.58
C THR A 414 12.60 -30.35 18.53
N GLU A 415 12.43 -29.10 18.09
CA GLU A 415 12.65 -27.89 18.87
C GLU A 415 11.33 -27.11 18.99
N GLU A 416 11.04 -26.56 20.17
CA GLU A 416 9.92 -25.64 20.36
C GLU A 416 10.32 -24.25 19.83
N VAL A 417 9.64 -23.79 18.78
CA VAL A 417 9.86 -22.46 18.19
C VAL A 417 8.65 -21.56 18.41
N PRO A 418 8.81 -20.24 18.55
CA PRO A 418 7.67 -19.34 18.65
C PRO A 418 6.75 -19.45 17.43
N LYS A 419 5.44 -19.46 17.67
CA LYS A 419 4.43 -19.46 16.60
C LYS A 419 4.53 -18.25 15.68
N GLU A 420 4.80 -17.07 16.25
CA GLU A 420 5.18 -15.87 15.48
C GLU A 420 6.57 -15.42 15.90
N ARG A 421 7.45 -15.17 14.93
CA ARG A 421 8.83 -14.75 15.20
C ARG A 421 9.25 -13.61 14.27
N VAL A 422 9.76 -12.53 14.85
CA VAL A 422 10.38 -11.45 14.08
C VAL A 422 11.75 -11.91 13.59
N VAL A 423 11.93 -11.95 12.26
CA VAL A 423 13.19 -12.29 11.60
C VAL A 423 14.05 -11.05 11.41
N LYS A 424 13.43 -9.92 11.04
CA LYS A 424 14.11 -8.65 10.83
C LYS A 424 13.21 -7.50 11.24
N TYR A 425 13.78 -6.50 11.90
CA TYR A 425 13.04 -5.34 12.37
C TYR A 425 13.80 -4.05 12.13
N ILE A 426 13.12 -3.08 11.51
CA ILE A 426 13.61 -1.74 11.27
C ILE A 426 12.54 -0.76 11.74
N ALA A 427 12.67 -0.33 13.00
CA ALA A 427 11.72 0.60 13.60
C ALA A 427 11.83 2.01 12.99
N ARG A 428 13.06 2.49 12.79
CA ARG A 428 13.32 3.91 12.51
C ARG A 428 13.36 4.21 11.02
N GLY A 429 13.08 5.46 10.68
CA GLY A 429 13.19 6.00 9.32
C GLY A 429 11.83 6.41 8.75
N ASN A 430 11.80 7.62 8.19
CA ASN A 430 10.58 8.25 7.66
C ASN A 430 10.27 7.86 6.20
N VAL A 431 11.14 7.04 5.62
CA VAL A 431 11.06 6.56 4.26
C VAL A 431 11.57 5.13 4.25
N LYS A 432 10.68 4.19 3.95
CA LYS A 432 10.93 2.76 3.82
C LYS A 432 10.17 2.23 2.61
N TRP A 433 10.75 1.27 1.91
CA TRP A 433 10.04 0.44 0.93
C TRP A 433 10.73 -0.92 0.82
N CYS A 434 9.97 -1.93 0.40
CA CYS A 434 10.48 -3.25 0.12
C CYS A 434 10.51 -3.49 -1.38
N VAL A 435 11.63 -4.02 -1.85
CA VAL A 435 11.78 -4.53 -3.21
C VAL A 435 11.88 -6.04 -3.11
N LEU A 436 10.85 -6.71 -3.61
CA LEU A 436 10.80 -8.17 -3.64
C LEU A 436 11.26 -8.63 -5.01
N PHE A 437 12.35 -9.39 -5.03
CA PHE A 437 12.89 -10.03 -6.21
C PHE A 437 12.44 -11.48 -6.23
N PHE A 438 11.68 -11.82 -7.26
CA PHE A 438 11.24 -13.17 -7.52
C PHE A 438 12.09 -13.80 -8.62
N LYS A 439 12.62 -14.98 -8.32
CA LYS A 439 13.35 -15.81 -9.27
C LYS A 439 12.88 -17.25 -9.17
N LEU A 440 12.18 -17.73 -10.20
CA LEU A 440 11.98 -19.16 -10.38
C LEU A 440 13.27 -19.76 -10.97
N LEU A 441 14.05 -20.46 -10.14
CA LEU A 441 15.19 -21.23 -10.62
C LEU A 441 14.69 -22.49 -11.35
N ALA A 442 15.48 -23.04 -12.27
CA ALA A 442 15.18 -24.32 -12.93
C ALA A 442 15.09 -25.49 -11.92
N THR A 443 15.59 -25.29 -10.70
CA THR A 443 15.36 -26.14 -9.54
C THR A 443 14.01 -25.82 -8.91
N LEU A 444 13.18 -26.83 -8.67
CA LEU A 444 11.78 -26.76 -8.20
C LEU A 444 11.50 -25.96 -6.90
N THR A 445 12.51 -25.34 -6.29
CA THR A 445 12.40 -24.46 -5.13
C THR A 445 12.43 -22.98 -5.56
N PRO A 446 11.29 -22.28 -5.49
CA PRO A 446 11.20 -20.90 -5.90
C PRO A 446 11.83 -19.99 -4.81
N LEU A 447 12.62 -19.00 -5.22
CA LEU A 447 13.35 -18.12 -4.30
C LEU A 447 12.76 -16.70 -4.30
N ILE A 448 12.53 -16.17 -3.10
CA ILE A 448 12.27 -14.74 -2.89
C ILE A 448 13.45 -14.13 -2.16
N GLN A 449 13.99 -13.06 -2.73
CA GLN A 449 14.92 -12.17 -2.06
C GLN A 449 14.22 -10.85 -1.78
N VAL A 450 14.25 -10.41 -0.52
CA VAL A 450 13.67 -9.12 -0.11
C VAL A 450 14.78 -8.14 0.23
N ASP A 451 14.84 -7.05 -0.51
CA ASP A 451 15.71 -5.91 -0.23
C ASP A 451 14.86 -4.80 0.41
N VAL A 452 15.24 -4.40 1.62
CA VAL A 452 14.53 -3.38 2.38
C VAL A 452 15.40 -2.14 2.38
N ARG A 453 14.87 -1.04 1.87
CA ARG A 453 15.56 0.25 1.85
C ARG A 453 14.96 1.15 2.91
N GLU A 454 15.83 1.78 3.68
CA GLU A 454 15.48 2.77 4.69
C GLU A 454 16.37 4.00 4.57
N LEU A 455 15.86 5.15 5.00
CA LEU A 455 16.67 6.34 5.24
C LEU A 455 16.53 6.76 6.71
N VAL A 456 17.52 6.40 7.54
CA VAL A 456 17.62 6.83 8.93
C VAL A 456 18.44 8.12 9.00
N ARG A 457 17.80 9.25 9.37
CA ARG A 457 18.54 10.46 9.77
C ARG A 457 18.64 10.50 11.30
N LYS A 458 19.84 10.78 11.86
CA LYS A 458 20.02 11.00 13.31
C LYS A 458 19.21 12.24 13.75
N PRO A 459 18.37 12.16 14.80
CA PRO A 459 17.58 13.31 15.24
C PRO A 459 18.47 14.41 15.84
N ARG A 460 18.23 15.67 15.48
CA ARG A 460 18.77 16.84 16.20
C ARG A 460 17.83 17.16 17.37
N LYS A 461 18.38 17.64 18.50
CA LYS A 461 17.72 17.85 19.81
C LYS A 461 16.35 18.57 19.79
N ALA A 462 16.02 19.34 18.75
CA ALA A 462 14.75 20.06 18.64
C ALA A 462 13.53 19.14 18.39
N ALA A 463 13.72 17.95 17.81
CA ALA A 463 12.62 17.01 17.49
C ALA A 463 11.96 16.36 18.72
N ILE A 464 12.61 16.40 19.89
CA ILE A 464 12.17 15.68 21.10
C ILE A 464 10.94 16.34 21.74
N ILE A 465 10.79 17.66 21.63
CA ILE A 465 9.75 18.42 22.35
C ILE A 465 8.40 18.37 21.62
N GLN A 466 8.38 18.28 20.29
CA GLN A 466 7.14 18.35 19.49
C GLN A 466 6.41 17.00 19.33
N ALA A 467 7.14 15.89 19.28
CA ALA A 467 6.55 14.55 19.29
C ALA A 467 5.78 14.25 20.60
N LEU A 468 6.13 14.92 21.71
CA LEU A 468 5.35 14.88 22.97
C LEU A 468 3.97 15.57 22.82
N GLY A 469 3.87 16.66 22.07
CA GLY A 469 2.60 17.38 21.86
C GLY A 469 1.57 16.57 21.06
N VAL A 470 2.04 15.79 20.08
CA VAL A 470 1.23 14.84 19.29
C VAL A 470 0.77 13.67 20.17
N PHE A 471 1.65 13.05 20.95
CA PHE A 471 1.25 11.95 21.84
C PHE A 471 0.17 12.37 22.87
N VAL A 472 0.24 13.60 23.39
CA VAL A 472 -0.74 14.11 24.37
C VAL A 472 -2.09 14.43 23.72
N THR A 473 -2.13 14.92 22.48
CA THR A 473 -3.41 15.21 21.79
C THR A 473 -4.13 13.95 21.29
N TYR A 474 -3.41 12.88 20.96
CA TYR A 474 -4.01 11.61 20.54
C TYR A 474 -4.45 10.70 21.70
N GLY A 475 -4.00 10.97 22.94
CA GLY A 475 -4.33 10.18 24.14
C GLY A 475 -5.49 10.68 24.99
N TYR A 476 -6.02 11.88 24.74
CA TYR A 476 -7.00 12.55 25.63
C TYR A 476 -8.28 12.99 24.89
N GLN A 477 -9.04 12.03 24.36
CA GLN A 477 -10.45 12.25 23.98
C GLN A 477 -11.41 11.24 24.62
N GLY A 478 -11.08 10.75 25.81
CA GLY A 478 -11.95 9.87 26.59
C GLY A 478 -11.98 10.25 28.07
N ARG A 479 -13.17 10.67 28.54
CA ARG A 479 -13.62 10.79 29.95
C ARG A 479 -12.92 11.85 30.81
N VAL A 480 -13.59 12.99 30.96
CA VAL A 480 -13.34 13.95 32.05
C VAL A 480 -14.01 13.44 33.33
N GLN A 481 -13.21 13.11 34.34
CA GLN A 481 -13.59 13.35 35.74
C GLN A 481 -12.44 14.10 36.43
N PRO A 482 -12.72 15.19 37.16
CA PRO A 482 -11.67 16.03 37.73
C PRO A 482 -11.12 15.39 39.01
N ILE A 483 -9.85 15.00 38.98
CA ILE A 483 -9.06 14.79 40.19
C ILE A 483 -8.04 15.93 40.24
N GLY A 484 -8.26 16.86 41.16
CA GLY A 484 -7.39 18.02 41.37
C GLY A 484 -6.09 17.60 42.03
N ILE A 485 -4.96 18.02 41.46
CA ILE A 485 -3.67 18.06 42.14
C ILE A 485 -3.01 19.40 41.81
N GLN A 486 -2.94 20.27 42.83
CA GLN A 486 -2.14 21.49 42.84
C GLN A 486 -0.65 21.12 42.79
N THR A 487 0.11 21.76 41.90
CA THR A 487 1.57 21.90 42.08
C THR A 487 1.97 23.35 41.79
N GLN A 488 2.57 23.96 42.82
CA GLN A 488 3.12 25.32 42.78
C GLN A 488 4.34 25.36 41.86
N VAL A 489 4.43 26.40 41.02
CA VAL A 489 5.64 26.73 40.25
C VAL A 489 6.17 28.07 40.78
N PRO A 490 7.42 28.17 41.27
CA PRO A 490 8.04 29.46 41.57
C PRO A 490 8.67 30.06 40.30
N GLY A 491 8.06 31.17 39.86
CA GLY A 491 8.68 32.41 39.40
C GLY A 491 9.80 32.38 38.36
N PHE A 492 9.52 32.98 37.19
CA PHE A 492 10.32 34.06 36.62
C PHE A 492 9.45 34.86 35.62
N ASN A 493 9.09 36.09 36.02
CA ASN A 493 8.59 37.16 35.15
C ASN A 493 9.79 37.77 34.42
N VAL A 494 9.66 38.11 33.13
CA VAL A 494 9.95 39.47 32.60
C VAL A 494 9.13 39.71 31.33
N ASP A 495 8.48 40.86 31.31
CA ASP A 495 7.71 41.48 30.23
C ASP A 495 8.51 41.77 28.95
N PHE A 496 7.98 41.35 27.79
CA PHE A 496 7.56 42.16 26.63
C PHE A 496 7.31 41.26 25.41
#